data_AF-A0A7K9EIV3-F1
#
_entry.id   AF-A0A7K9EIV3-F1
#
_cell.length_a   1.000
_cell.length_b   1.000
_cell.length_c   1.000
_cell.angle_alpha   90.00
_cell.angle_beta   90.00
_cell.angle_gamma   90.00
#
_symmetry.space_group_name_H-M   'P 1'
#
loop_
_entity.id
_entity.type
_entity.pdbx_description
1 polymer ?
#
loop_
_entity_poly.entity_id
_entity_poly.type
_entity_poly.pdbx_seq_one_letter_code
_entity_poly.pdbx_strand_id
1 'polypeptide(L)' 'CPLPRTLGSLPDPCLDAGSPQGTQVTLQLLFLDGEEAVGDWSVTDSLYGARHLAARMA' A
#
# COMPACT_ATOMS: atom_id res chain seq x y z
N CYS A 1 -0.86 5.65 24.67
CA CYS A 1 -2.21 5.10 24.91
C CYS A 1 -2.09 3.62 25.26
N PRO A 2 -2.70 3.13 26.35
CA PRO A 2 -2.75 1.69 26.60
C PRO A 2 -3.59 1.03 25.50
N LEU A 3 -3.14 -0.13 25.02
CA LEU A 3 -3.76 -0.85 23.90
C LEU A 3 -5.09 -1.49 24.32
N PRO A 4 -6.18 -1.37 23.53
CA PRO A 4 -7.40 -2.13 23.77
C PRO A 4 -7.23 -3.60 23.38
N ARG A 5 -7.62 -4.51 24.27
CA ARG A 5 -7.74 -5.96 24.06
C ARG A 5 -9.03 -6.30 23.32
N THR A 6 -9.16 -5.98 22.03
CA THR A 6 -10.19 -6.59 21.19
C THR A 6 -9.74 -6.61 19.73
N LEU A 7 -9.84 -7.78 19.11
CA LEU A 7 -9.61 -8.00 17.68
C LEU A 7 -10.84 -7.53 16.91
N GLY A 8 -11.01 -6.22 16.80
CA GLY A 8 -12.06 -5.59 16.03
C GLY A 8 -11.51 -4.29 15.44
N SER A 9 -11.60 -4.14 14.13
CA SER A 9 -11.04 -3.03 13.35
C SER A 9 -11.60 -1.68 13.83
N LEU A 10 -10.84 -1.00 14.69
CA LEU A 10 -11.01 0.41 14.95
C LEU A 10 -10.02 1.17 14.07
N PRO A 11 -10.45 2.21 13.33
CA PRO A 11 -9.51 3.07 12.62
C PRO A 11 -8.53 3.68 13.63
N ASP A 12 -7.23 3.59 13.34
CA ASP A 12 -6.19 4.13 14.21
C ASP A 12 -6.35 5.64 14.36
N PRO A 13 -6.59 6.18 15.57
CA PRO A 13 -6.79 7.61 15.81
C PRO A 13 -5.52 8.45 15.53
N CYS A 14 -4.38 7.79 15.25
CA CYS A 14 -3.12 8.44 14.89
C CYS A 14 -2.98 8.69 13.38
N LEU A 15 -3.90 8.20 12.54
CA LEU A 15 -3.88 8.39 11.09
C LEU A 15 -4.52 9.72 10.62
N ASP A 16 -4.76 10.65 11.54
CA ASP A 16 -5.32 11.98 11.23
C ASP A 16 -4.41 13.13 11.67
N ALA A 17 -3.13 13.04 11.28
CA ALA A 17 -2.22 14.18 11.33
C ALA A 17 -2.22 14.85 9.96
N GLY A 18 -3.15 15.79 9.77
CA GLY A 18 -3.35 16.54 8.54
C GLY A 18 -2.08 17.16 7.97
N SER A 19 -1.92 17.01 6.65
CA SER A 19 -0.90 17.69 5.85
C SER A 19 -1.03 19.21 6.02
N PRO A 20 0.08 19.96 6.15
CA PRO A 20 0.05 21.42 6.22
C PRO A 20 -0.69 21.99 5.01
N GLN A 21 -1.45 23.06 5.27
CA GLN A 21 -2.37 23.72 4.34
C GLN A 21 -1.68 24.04 3.00
N GLY A 22 -2.22 23.50 1.90
CA GLY A 22 -1.83 23.87 0.52
C GLY A 22 -1.60 22.73 -0.47
N THR A 23 -1.68 21.46 -0.07
CA THR A 23 -1.62 20.33 -1.02
C THR A 23 -2.71 19.33 -0.68
N GLN A 24 -3.61 19.05 -1.63
CA GLN A 24 -4.64 18.03 -1.50
C GLN A 24 -3.97 16.65 -1.62
N VAL A 25 -3.36 16.20 -0.53
CA VAL A 25 -2.79 14.86 -0.42
C VAL A 25 -3.92 13.91 -0.06
N THR A 26 -4.07 12.84 -0.83
CA THR A 26 -5.02 11.77 -0.56
C THR A 26 -4.27 10.45 -0.35
N LEU A 27 -4.75 9.63 0.59
CA LEU A 27 -4.22 8.30 0.82
C LEU A 27 -4.82 7.34 -0.21
N GLN A 28 -3.96 6.67 -0.99
CA GLN A 28 -4.36 5.57 -1.86
C GLN A 28 -3.67 4.29 -1.40
N LEU A 29 -4.46 3.28 -1.06
CA LEU A 29 -3.98 1.95 -0.73
C LEU A 29 -4.08 1.08 -1.98
N LEU A 30 -2.97 0.46 -2.37
CA LEU A 30 -2.88 -0.40 -3.53
C LEU A 30 -2.45 -1.80 -3.09
N PHE A 31 -3.27 -2.79 -3.40
CA PHE A 31 -2.98 -4.19 -3.18
C PHE A 31 -2.53 -4.79 -4.49
N LEU A 32 -1.24 -5.06 -4.58
CA LEU A 32 -0.60 -5.64 -5.76
C LEU A 32 -0.63 -7.17 -5.65
N ASP A 33 -0.84 -7.82 -6.79
CA ASP A 33 -0.82 -9.28 -6.92
C ASP A 33 0.44 -9.73 -7.67
N GLY A 34 0.89 -10.95 -7.40
CA GLY A 34 2.06 -11.56 -8.02
C GLY A 34 3.36 -10.80 -7.72
N GLU A 35 3.62 -10.43 -6.46
CA GLU A 35 4.93 -9.92 -6.08
C GLU A 35 6.03 -10.98 -6.15
N GLU A 36 5.67 -12.25 -5.93
CA GLU A 36 6.57 -13.38 -5.88
C GLU A 36 7.09 -13.79 -7.27
N ALA A 37 8.29 -14.37 -7.28
CA ALA A 37 8.83 -15.07 -8.45
C ALA A 37 8.27 -16.51 -8.48
N VAL A 38 7.99 -17.03 -9.67
CA VAL A 38 7.58 -18.44 -9.83
C VAL A 38 8.80 -19.37 -9.73
N GLY A 39 9.94 -18.94 -10.28
CA GLY A 39 11.23 -19.60 -10.13
C GLY A 39 12.22 -18.72 -9.39
N ASP A 40 13.27 -18.30 -10.11
CA ASP A 40 14.30 -17.44 -9.55
C ASP A 40 13.92 -15.96 -9.71
N TRP A 41 14.13 -15.20 -8.64
CA TRP A 41 13.87 -13.78 -8.65
C TRP A 41 14.68 -13.07 -9.74
N SER A 42 13.98 -12.54 -10.73
CA SER A 42 14.59 -11.84 -11.85
C SER A 42 13.73 -10.67 -12.31
N VAL A 43 14.27 -9.84 -13.21
CA VAL A 43 13.56 -8.67 -13.76
C VAL A 43 12.26 -9.07 -14.47
N THR A 44 12.21 -10.29 -15.03
CA THR A 44 11.05 -10.81 -15.77
C THR A 44 10.15 -11.69 -14.93
N ASP A 45 10.71 -12.38 -13.93
CA ASP A 45 10.03 -13.31 -13.03
C ASP A 45 9.96 -12.72 -11.61
N SER A 46 9.24 -11.60 -11.47
CA SER A 46 8.86 -10.98 -10.20
C SER A 46 7.90 -9.80 -10.45
N LEU A 47 7.23 -9.31 -9.41
CA LEU A 47 6.52 -8.01 -9.43
C LEU A 47 5.53 -7.85 -10.60
N TYR A 48 4.75 -8.88 -10.92
CA TYR A 48 3.87 -8.91 -12.07
C TYR A 48 2.79 -7.82 -12.04
N GLY A 49 2.05 -7.70 -10.92
CA GLY A 49 1.00 -6.69 -10.77
C GLY A 49 1.54 -5.26 -10.78
N ALA A 50 2.70 -5.04 -10.14
CA ALA A 50 3.35 -3.73 -10.10
C ALA A 50 3.77 -3.26 -11.50
N ARG A 51 4.41 -4.15 -12.28
CA ARG A 51 4.83 -3.85 -13.66
C ARG A 51 3.65 -3.54 -14.56
N HIS A 52 2.58 -4.32 -14.46
CA HIS A 52 1.37 -4.09 -15.24
C HIS A 52 0.72 -2.73 -14.92
N LEU A 53 0.65 -2.37 -13.63
CA LEU A 53 0.11 -1.07 -13.23
C LEU A 53 1.00 0.09 -13.70
N ALA A 54 2.31 0.00 -13.51
CA ALA A 54 3.25 1.04 -13.93
C ALA A 54 3.15 1.31 -15.44
N ALA A 55 3.02 0.27 -16.27
CA ALA A 55 2.83 0.41 -17.71
C ALA A 55 1.50 1.10 -18.10
N ARG A 56 0.46 1.02 -17.25
CA ARG A 56 -0.84 1.69 -17.48
C ARG A 56 -0.85 3.15 -17.03
N MET A 57 0.10 3.54 -16.18
CA MET A 57 0.21 4.89 -15.62
C MET A 57 1.33 5.72 -16.27
N ALA A 58 2.14 5.10 -17.13
CA ALA A 58 3.14 5.76 -17.99
C ALA A 58 2.47 6.45 -19.19
#